data_AF-A0A1Q3CL38-F1
#
_entry.id   AF-A0A1Q3CL38-F1
#
_cell.length_a   1.000
_cell.length_b   1.000
_cell.length_c   1.000
_cell.angle_alpha   90.00
_cell.angle_beta   90.00
_cell.angle_gamma   90.00
#
_symmetry.space_group_name_H-M   'P 1'
#
loop_
_entity.id
_entity.type
_entity.pdbx_description
1 polymer ?
#
loop_
_entity_poly.entity_id
_entity_poly.type
_entity_poly.pdbx_seq_one_letter_code
_entity_poly.pdbx_strand_id
1 'polypeptide(L)'
;MNLFELAHFVPEKPMYEQGLILLPHLATLGWRVGPSGEVIDTFPYFVSGVLHLISSAVLGFGGIYHALRGPETLEESFPFFGYVWKDPNKMTTILGIHLILLGM
;
A
#
# COMPACT_ATOMS: atom_id res chain seq x y z
N MET A 1 4.91 -5.54 8.98
CA MET A 1 4.59 -6.97 8.74
C MET A 1 5.52 -7.59 7.70
N ASN A 2 5.68 -7.06 6.48
CA ASN A 2 6.54 -7.67 5.45
C ASN A 2 8.00 -7.91 5.94
N LEU A 3 8.69 -6.86 6.42
CA LEU A 3 10.06 -7.01 6.94
C LEU A 3 10.15 -7.96 8.15
N PHE A 4 9.07 -8.09 8.92
CA PHE A 4 9.01 -9.02 10.05
C PHE A 4 8.94 -10.47 9.55
N GLU A 5 8.08 -10.77 8.57
CA GLU A 5 8.04 -12.07 7.92
C GLU A 5 9.38 -12.44 7.32
N LEU A 6 10.02 -11.50 6.61
CA LEU A 6 11.33 -11.72 6.00
C LEU A 6 12.41 -12.01 7.06
N ALA A 7 12.42 -11.28 8.19
CA ALA A 7 13.39 -11.49 9.26
C ALA A 7 13.26 -12.87 9.94
N HIS A 8 12.09 -13.51 9.84
CA HIS A 8 11.82 -14.83 10.43
C HIS A 8 11.76 -15.94 9.37
N PHE A 9 12.01 -15.62 8.10
CA PHE A 9 11.95 -16.59 7.01
C PHE A 9 13.15 -17.54 7.05
N VAL A 10 12.85 -18.84 7.05
CA VAL A 10 13.80 -19.95 6.95
C VAL A 10 13.67 -20.57 5.55
N PRO A 11 14.63 -20.35 4.64
CA PRO A 11 14.53 -20.80 3.24
C PRO A 11 14.40 -22.31 3.06
N GLU A 12 14.95 -23.09 4.00
CA GLU A 12 14.94 -24.56 3.95
C GLU A 12 13.57 -25.17 4.29
N LYS A 13 12.60 -24.35 4.72
CA LYS A 13 11.24 -24.78 5.07
C LYS A 13 10.21 -24.22 4.08
N PRO A 14 9.14 -24.97 3.78
CA PRO A 14 8.03 -24.42 3.00
C PRO A 14 7.43 -23.16 3.64
N MET A 15 7.07 -22.15 2.83
CA MET A 15 6.52 -20.89 3.35
C MET A 15 5.24 -21.08 4.18
N TYR A 16 4.38 -22.02 3.79
CA TYR A 16 3.10 -22.27 4.44
C TYR A 16 3.24 -22.87 5.86
N GLU A 17 4.42 -23.39 6.22
CA GLU A 17 4.70 -23.93 7.56
C GLU A 17 5.19 -22.85 8.54
N GLN A 18 5.44 -21.63 8.05
CA GLN A 18 6.11 -20.56 8.80
C GLN A 18 5.17 -19.42 9.21
N GLY A 19 3.86 -19.57 8.96
CA GLY A 19 2.86 -18.53 9.29
C GLY A 19 2.99 -17.25 8.46
N LEU A 20 3.57 -17.35 7.27
CA LEU A 20 3.79 -16.22 6.36
C LEU A 20 2.52 -15.97 5.55
N ILE A 21 2.10 -14.71 5.45
CA ILE A 21 0.96 -14.32 4.61
C ILE A 21 1.39 -13.37 3.50
N LEU A 22 2.38 -12.49 3.70
CA LEU A 22 2.80 -11.51 2.70
C LEU A 22 3.81 -12.08 1.72
N LEU A 23 4.81 -12.84 2.18
CA LEU A 23 5.80 -13.44 1.28
C LEU A 23 5.17 -14.37 0.22
N PRO A 24 4.14 -15.20 0.54
CA PRO A 24 3.41 -15.95 -0.47
C PRO A 24 2.71 -15.08 -1.55
N HIS A 25 2.19 -13.90 -1.18
CA HIS A 25 1.61 -12.97 -2.17
C HIS A 25 2.68 -12.43 -3.11
N LEU A 26 3.87 -12.09 -2.59
CA LEU A 26 4.99 -11.62 -3.42
C LEU A 26 5.54 -12.72 -4.33
N ALA A 27 5.63 -13.95 -3.81
CA ALA A 27 6.02 -15.13 -4.57
C ALA A 27 5.04 -15.44 -5.72
N THR A 28 3.74 -15.26 -5.48
CA THR A 28 2.68 -15.45 -6.50
C THR A 28 2.82 -14.48 -7.67
N LEU A 29 3.37 -13.28 -7.45
CA LEU A 29 3.69 -12.31 -8.49
C LEU A 29 4.97 -12.66 -9.28
N GLY A 30 5.64 -13.78 -8.96
CA GLY A 30 6.82 -14.26 -9.68
C GLY A 30 8.14 -13.64 -9.25
N TRP A 31 8.18 -12.93 -8.11
CA TRP A 31 9.43 -12.32 -7.64
C TRP A 31 10.42 -13.36 -7.12
N ARG A 32 11.41 -13.66 -7.96
CA ARG A 32 12.59 -14.52 -7.67
C ARG A 32 12.22 -15.87 -7.04
N VAL A 33 11.18 -16.48 -7.59
CA VAL A 33 10.80 -17.87 -7.33
C VAL A 33 11.23 -18.77 -8.48
N GLY A 34 11.73 -19.96 -8.15
CA GLY A 34 12.13 -20.98 -9.11
C GLY A 34 10.96 -21.81 -9.64
N PRO A 35 11.22 -22.71 -10.60
CA PRO A 35 10.18 -23.52 -11.24
C PRO A 35 9.33 -24.36 -10.27
N SER A 36 9.90 -24.75 -9.13
CA SER A 36 9.23 -25.55 -8.08
C SER A 36 8.71 -24.70 -6.91
N GLY A 37 8.67 -23.37 -7.04
CA GLY A 37 8.25 -22.46 -5.98
C GLY A 37 9.32 -22.20 -4.90
N GLU A 38 10.56 -22.65 -5.13
CA GLU A 38 11.70 -22.36 -4.27
C GLU A 38 12.06 -20.87 -4.33
N VAL A 39 12.37 -20.26 -3.19
CA VAL A 39 12.86 -18.88 -3.14
C VAL A 39 14.32 -18.83 -3.54
N ILE A 40 14.62 -18.16 -4.65
CA ILE A 40 15.99 -18.05 -5.19
C ILE A 40 16.71 -16.82 -4.62
N ASP A 41 15.98 -15.73 -4.39
CA ASP A 41 16.52 -14.46 -3.89
C ASP A 41 15.46 -13.71 -3.09
N THR A 42 15.80 -13.31 -1.87
CA THR A 42 14.90 -12.59 -0.95
C THR A 42 14.98 -11.08 -1.08
N PHE A 43 15.93 -10.55 -1.85
CA PHE A 43 16.12 -9.10 -1.99
C PHE A 43 14.88 -8.35 -2.50
N PRO A 44 14.09 -8.86 -3.47
CA PRO A 44 12.84 -8.20 -3.87
C PRO A 44 11.82 -8.08 -2.73
N TYR A 45 11.77 -9.06 -1.82
CA TYR A 45 10.88 -9.03 -0.67
C TYR A 45 11.31 -7.94 0.33
N PHE A 46 12.62 -7.81 0.55
CA PHE A 46 13.21 -6.73 1.35
C PHE A 46 12.89 -5.35 0.76
N VAL A 47 13.14 -5.17 -0.55
CA VAL A 47 12.87 -3.91 -1.26
C VAL A 47 11.40 -3.53 -1.12
N SER A 48 10.48 -4.47 -1.34
CA SER A 48 9.05 -4.24 -1.13
C SER A 48 8.75 -3.77 0.30
N GLY A 49 9.30 -4.44 1.31
CA GLY A 49 9.11 -4.05 2.71
C GLY A 49 9.62 -2.64 3.04
N VAL A 50 10.81 -2.27 2.55
CA VAL A 50 11.42 -0.95 2.78
C VAL A 50 10.64 0.15 2.06
N LEU A 51 10.25 -0.05 0.80
CA LEU A 51 9.50 0.94 0.04
C LEU A 51 8.16 1.28 0.70
N HIS A 52 7.44 0.26 1.17
CA HIS A 52 6.17 0.48 1.88
C HIS A 52 6.38 1.17 3.23
N LEU A 53 7.43 0.80 3.98
CA LEU A 53 7.72 1.42 5.28
C LEU A 53 8.03 2.91 5.12
N ILE A 54 8.90 3.29 4.19
CA ILE A 54 9.25 4.70 3.96
C ILE A 54 8.04 5.48 3.42
N SER A 55 7.29 4.91 2.47
CA SER A 55 6.07 5.55 1.94
C SER A 55 5.03 5.81 3.03
N SER A 56 4.90 4.90 4.00
CA SER A 56 3.98 5.09 5.13
C SER A 56 4.31 6.30 6.00
N ALA A 57 5.59 6.65 6.12
CA ALA A 57 6.01 7.85 6.86
C ALA A 57 5.55 9.13 6.15
N VAL A 58 5.65 9.17 4.82
CA VAL A 58 5.17 10.33 4.01
C VAL A 58 3.65 10.46 4.11
N LEU A 59 2.91 9.35 4.01
CA LEU A 59 1.46 9.33 4.17
C LEU A 59 1.04 9.78 5.58
N GLY A 60 1.71 9.25 6.61
CA GLY A 60 1.47 9.62 8.00
C GLY A 60 1.71 11.12 8.26
N PHE A 61 2.78 11.67 7.68
CA PHE A 61 3.07 13.09 7.77
C PHE A 61 1.95 13.95 7.16
N GLY A 62 1.50 13.61 5.93
CA GLY A 62 0.38 14.29 5.29
C GLY A 62 -0.90 14.20 6.11
N GLY A 63 -1.20 13.02 6.67
CA GLY A 63 -2.35 12.81 7.55
C GLY A 63 -2.32 13.68 8.80
N ILE A 64 -1.18 13.74 9.51
CA ILE A 64 -1.00 14.59 10.70
C ILE A 64 -1.16 16.07 10.33
N TYR A 65 -0.55 16.50 9.22
CA TYR A 65 -0.68 17.87 8.74
C TYR A 65 -2.14 18.24 8.51
N HIS A 66 -2.89 17.44 7.75
CA HIS A 66 -4.29 17.73 7.45
C HIS A 66 -5.21 17.61 8.67
N ALA A 67 -4.88 16.76 9.65
CA ALA A 67 -5.68 16.60 10.86
C ALA A 67 -5.47 17.72 11.89
N LEU A 68 -4.26 18.30 11.98
CA LEU A 68 -3.91 19.23 13.08
C LEU A 68 -3.58 20.65 12.61
N ARG A 69 -3.16 20.84 11.36
CA ARG A 69 -2.61 22.11 10.87
C ARG A 69 -3.30 22.66 9.63
N GLY A 70 -3.78 21.79 8.75
CA GLY A 70 -4.55 22.16 7.58
C GLY A 70 -5.86 22.89 7.94
N PRO A 71 -6.52 23.49 6.94
CA PRO A 71 -7.83 24.10 7.16
C PRO A 71 -8.87 23.03 7.52
N GLU A 72 -9.81 23.38 8.39
CA GLU A 72 -10.88 22.48 8.85
C GLU A 72 -11.87 22.14 7.72
N THR A 73 -12.09 23.08 6.81
CA THR A 73 -12.93 22.95 5.62
C THR A 73 -12.17 23.40 4.38
N LEU A 74 -12.58 22.91 3.20
CA LEU A 74 -11.86 23.13 1.94
C LEU A 74 -12.67 23.92 0.91
N GLU A 75 -13.96 24.12 1.15
CA GLU A 75 -14.94 24.65 0.21
C GLU A 75 -14.59 26.07 -0.27
N GLU A 76 -14.07 26.91 0.62
CA GLU A 76 -13.73 28.29 0.31
C GLU A 76 -12.32 28.43 -0.28
N SER A 77 -11.32 27.84 0.38
CA SER A 77 -9.91 28.00 0.01
C SER A 77 -9.48 27.11 -1.15
N PHE A 78 -10.11 25.96 -1.32
CA PHE A 78 -9.72 24.91 -2.26
C PHE A 78 -10.96 24.23 -2.89
N PRO A 79 -11.76 24.94 -3.70
CA PRO A 79 -13.06 24.46 -4.19
C PRO A 79 -12.98 23.18 -5.04
N PHE A 80 -11.83 22.91 -5.67
CA PHE A 80 -11.61 21.63 -6.37
C PHE A 80 -11.59 20.44 -5.39
N PHE A 81 -11.05 20.59 -4.19
CA PHE A 81 -10.97 19.54 -3.17
C PHE A 81 -12.16 19.56 -2.19
N GLY A 82 -12.78 20.73 -1.97
CA GLY A 82 -13.98 20.84 -1.14
C GLY A 82 -15.20 20.11 -1.72
N TYR A 83 -16.06 19.59 -0.86
CA TYR A 83 -17.27 18.88 -1.25
C TYR A 83 -18.35 18.95 -0.18
N VAL A 84 -19.61 18.93 -0.60
CA VAL A 84 -20.77 18.74 0.28
C VAL A 84 -21.40 17.40 -0.07
N TRP A 85 -21.75 16.58 0.93
CA TRP A 85 -22.32 15.24 0.72
C TRP A 85 -23.56 15.20 -0.18
N LYS A 86 -24.30 16.31 -0.24
CA LYS A 86 -25.52 16.44 -1.05
C LYS A 86 -25.26 16.83 -2.51
N ASP A 87 -24.02 17.09 -2.92
CA ASP A 87 -23.69 17.37 -4.32
C ASP A 87 -23.42 16.06 -5.09
N PRO A 88 -24.40 15.53 -5.85
CA PRO A 88 -24.22 14.26 -6.56
C PRO A 88 -23.17 14.33 -7.66
N ASN A 89 -22.96 15.51 -8.27
CA ASN A 89 -21.98 15.68 -9.33
C ASN A 89 -20.56 15.61 -8.76
N LYS A 90 -20.33 16.24 -7.61
CA LYS A 90 -19.03 16.15 -6.93
C LYS A 90 -18.75 14.73 -6.44
N MET A 91 -19.75 14.04 -5.88
CA MET A 91 -19.60 12.66 -5.41
C MET A 91 -19.26 11.69 -6.55
N THR A 92 -19.97 11.79 -7.68
CA THR A 92 -19.70 10.94 -8.86
C THR A 92 -18.38 11.28 -9.55
N THR A 93 -17.94 12.54 -9.51
CA THR A 93 -16.61 12.94 -10.01
C THR A 93 -15.50 12.30 -9.18
N ILE A 94 -15.59 12.38 -7.84
CA ILE A 94 -14.61 11.75 -6.94
C ILE A 94 -14.60 10.24 -7.16
N LEU A 95 -15.76 9.60 -7.25
CA LEU A 95 -15.87 8.18 -7.58
C LEU A 95 -15.21 7.85 -8.92
N GLY A 96 -15.49 8.63 -9.97
CA GLY A 96 -14.93 8.42 -11.31
C GLY A 96 -13.41 8.47 -11.34
N ILE A 97 -12.80 9.42 -10.62
CA ILE A 97 -11.33 9.51 -10.49
C ILE A 97 -10.78 8.23 -9.83
N HIS A 98 -11.38 7.76 -8.74
CA HIS A 98 -10.94 6.54 -8.08
C HIS A 98 -11.14 5.28 -8.93
N LEU A 99 -12.21 5.21 -9.74
CA LEU A 99 -12.43 4.10 -10.67
C LEU A 99 -11.37 4.06 -11.77
N ILE A 100 -10.90 5.21 -12.27
CA ILE A 100 -9.77 5.27 -13.20
C ILE A 100 -8.50 4.72 -12.53
N LEU A 101 -8.20 5.13 -11.29
CA LEU A 101 -7.02 4.66 -10.56
C LEU A 101 -7.06 3.15 -10.25
N LEU A 102 -8.24 2.60 -9.97
CA LEU A 102 -8.41 1.14 -9.78
C LEU A 102 -8.26 0.34 -11.07
N GLY A 103 -8.52 0.96 -12.22
CA GLY A 103 -8.39 0.31 -13.53
C GLY A 103 -6.97 0.30 -14.10
N MET A 104 -6.02 1.02 -13.47
CA MET A 104 -4.60 1.06 -13.83
C MET A 104 -3.82 -0.06 -13.14
#